data_AF-A0AAW8FH24-F1
#
_entry.id   AF-A0AAW8FH24-F1
#
_cell.length_a   1.000
_cell.length_b   1.000
_cell.length_c   1.000
_cell.angle_alpha   90.00
_cell.angle_beta   90.00
_cell.angle_gamma   90.00
#
_symmetry.space_group_name_H-M   'P 1'
#
loop_
_entity.id
_entity.type
_entity.pdbx_description
1 polymer ?
#
loop_
_entity_poly.entity_id
_entity_poly.type
_entity_poly.pdbx_seq_one_letter_code
_entity_poly.pdbx_strand_id
1 'polypeptide(L)'
;MRPRPQGAPAADDECGAGCARGNTDGEADTLAAALTAELAREEAAAPPSRSTPDLIPWDDTALPLFPLQPPRSARELLTDHVTAMVCCAAIDTAGAAPGLDWLDGPSLLINGERAADLTPRVLSLVEDGDPAPLRAWLVKSGIRPEKPVRLV
;
A
#
# COMPACT_ATOMS: atom_id res chain seq x y z
N MET A 1 -58.99 48.45 30.59
CA MET A 1 -57.54 48.24 30.35
C MET A 1 -57.38 46.86 29.70
N ARG A 2 -57.15 46.77 28.39
CA ARG A 2 -56.94 45.50 27.65
C ARG A 2 -55.44 45.39 27.28
N PRO A 3 -54.74 44.26 27.54
CA PRO A 3 -53.36 44.10 27.12
C PRO A 3 -53.23 43.64 25.66
N ARG A 4 -52.15 44.08 25.02
CA ARG A 4 -51.71 43.80 23.64
C ARG A 4 -51.29 42.33 23.44
N PRO A 5 -51.36 41.81 22.20
CA PRO A 5 -50.92 40.44 21.88
C PRO A 5 -49.39 40.33 21.87
N GLN A 6 -48.87 39.25 22.48
CA GLN A 6 -47.46 38.85 22.46
C GLN A 6 -47.14 38.12 21.15
N GLY A 7 -45.98 38.47 20.58
CA GLY A 7 -45.47 37.94 19.32
C GLY A 7 -44.99 36.49 19.42
N ALA A 8 -45.08 35.79 18.29
CA ALA A 8 -44.58 34.43 18.10
C ALA A 8 -43.05 34.38 18.17
N PRO A 9 -42.45 33.29 18.69
CA PRO A 9 -41.02 33.05 18.53
C PRO A 9 -40.71 32.53 17.13
N ALA A 10 -39.60 33.05 16.59
CA ALA A 10 -39.00 32.70 15.31
C ALA A 10 -38.51 31.25 15.30
N ALA A 11 -38.52 30.66 14.11
CA ALA A 11 -37.91 29.38 13.83
C ALA A 11 -36.38 29.50 13.91
N ASP A 12 -35.78 28.67 14.76
CA ASP A 12 -34.34 28.43 14.77
C ASP A 12 -34.02 27.43 13.65
N ASP A 13 -33.64 27.94 12.48
CA ASP A 13 -33.09 27.17 11.38
C ASP A 13 -31.56 27.10 11.56
N GLU A 14 -31.12 26.27 12.50
CA GLU A 14 -29.71 25.96 12.72
C GLU A 14 -29.26 24.91 11.67
N CYS A 15 -28.93 25.38 10.47
CA CYS A 15 -28.31 24.56 9.43
C CYS A 15 -26.84 24.30 9.80
N GLY A 16 -26.62 23.31 10.66
CA GLY A 16 -25.31 22.81 11.06
C GLY A 16 -24.68 21.93 9.98
N ALA A 17 -23.45 22.28 9.61
CA ALA A 17 -22.59 21.62 8.63
C ALA A 17 -22.25 20.14 8.98
N GLY A 18 -23.20 19.22 8.76
CA GLY A 18 -23.04 17.78 8.97
C GLY A 18 -23.27 16.91 7.72
N CYS A 19 -23.55 17.50 6.56
CA CYS A 19 -24.13 16.78 5.42
C CYS A 19 -23.10 16.04 4.54
N ALA A 20 -21.81 16.36 4.64
CA ALA A 20 -20.81 15.86 3.68
C ALA A 20 -20.14 14.53 4.10
N ARG A 21 -20.25 14.12 5.38
CA ARG A 21 -19.59 12.89 5.89
C ARG A 21 -20.54 11.68 5.99
N GLY A 22 -21.85 11.91 5.99
CA GLY A 22 -22.85 10.83 5.96
C GLY A 22 -23.15 10.28 4.56
N ASN A 23 -22.83 11.04 3.49
CA ASN A 23 -23.12 10.61 2.12
C ASN A 23 -22.11 9.57 1.62
N THR A 24 -20.83 9.73 1.93
CA THR A 24 -19.76 8.82 1.49
C THR A 24 -19.81 7.47 2.16
N ASP A 25 -20.21 7.43 3.43
CA ASP A 25 -20.31 6.18 4.21
C ASP A 25 -21.50 5.36 3.71
N GLY A 26 -22.63 6.00 3.38
CA GLY A 26 -23.78 5.35 2.75
C GLY A 26 -23.51 4.91 1.30
N GLU A 27 -22.76 5.69 0.52
CA GLU A 27 -22.31 5.31 -0.83
C GLU A 27 -21.32 4.14 -0.80
N ALA A 28 -20.43 4.09 0.19
CA ALA A 28 -19.51 2.97 0.39
C ALA A 28 -20.24 1.69 0.80
N ASP A 29 -21.19 1.78 1.74
CA ASP A 29 -21.98 0.64 2.18
C ASP A 29 -22.88 0.08 1.06
N THR A 30 -23.48 0.96 0.26
CA THR A 30 -24.29 0.54 -0.89
C THR A 30 -23.44 -0.12 -1.98
N LEU A 31 -22.23 0.39 -2.24
CA LEU A 31 -21.28 -0.24 -3.15
C LEU A 31 -20.80 -1.61 -2.64
N ALA A 32 -20.47 -1.71 -1.35
CA ALA A 32 -20.05 -2.97 -0.73
C ALA A 32 -21.17 -4.04 -0.81
N ALA A 33 -22.42 -3.64 -0.57
CA ALA A 33 -23.57 -4.51 -0.73
C ALA A 33 -23.77 -4.97 -2.19
N ALA A 34 -23.60 -4.06 -3.15
CA ALA A 34 -23.70 -4.40 -4.58
C ALA A 34 -22.63 -5.40 -5.02
N LEU A 35 -21.37 -5.21 -4.60
CA LEU A 35 -20.27 -6.13 -4.88
C LEU A 35 -20.51 -7.51 -4.23
N THR A 36 -21.02 -7.54 -3.00
CA THR A 36 -21.34 -8.79 -2.29
C THR A 36 -22.46 -9.56 -3.01
N ALA A 37 -23.46 -8.85 -3.51
CA ALA A 37 -24.55 -9.47 -4.29
C ALA A 37 -24.05 -10.00 -5.64
N GLU A 38 -23.11 -9.33 -6.31
CA GLU A 38 -22.51 -9.83 -7.54
C GLU A 38 -21.71 -11.11 -7.30
N LEU A 39 -20.84 -11.10 -6.28
CA LEU A 39 -20.04 -12.25 -5.89
C LEU A 39 -20.90 -13.48 -5.58
N ALA A 40 -22.00 -13.29 -4.84
CA ALA A 40 -22.93 -14.37 -4.52
C ALA A 40 -23.62 -14.95 -5.76
N ARG A 41 -23.92 -14.12 -6.77
CA ARG A 41 -24.48 -14.58 -8.06
C ARG A 41 -23.46 -15.38 -8.86
N GLU A 42 -22.21 -14.94 -8.90
CA GLU A 42 -21.13 -15.67 -9.58
C GLU A 42 -20.85 -17.02 -8.92
N GLU A 43 -20.79 -17.06 -7.58
CA GLU A 43 -20.57 -18.30 -6.83
C GLU A 43 -21.74 -19.29 -6.98
N ALA A 44 -22.97 -18.78 -7.02
CA ALA A 44 -24.15 -19.61 -7.30
C ALA A 44 -24.21 -20.10 -8.76
N ALA A 45 -23.64 -19.34 -9.70
CA ALA A 45 -23.56 -19.70 -11.12
C ALA A 45 -22.36 -20.60 -11.45
N ALA A 46 -21.40 -20.72 -10.53
CA ALA A 46 -20.26 -21.60 -10.70
C ALA A 46 -20.77 -23.05 -10.82
N PRO A 47 -20.35 -23.80 -11.87
CA PRO A 47 -20.67 -25.22 -11.94
C PRO A 47 -20.12 -25.92 -10.70
N PRO A 48 -20.77 -26.99 -10.19
CA PRO A 48 -20.20 -27.77 -9.11
C PRO A 48 -18.81 -28.20 -9.56
N SER A 49 -17.78 -27.68 -8.87
CA SER A 49 -16.42 -28.17 -9.05
C SER A 49 -16.52 -29.67 -8.96
N ARG A 50 -16.14 -30.35 -10.05
CA ARG A 50 -16.15 -31.80 -10.09
C ARG A 50 -15.16 -32.21 -9.02
N SER A 51 -15.66 -32.52 -7.82
CA SER A 51 -14.86 -33.03 -6.72
C SER A 51 -14.25 -34.32 -7.23
N THR A 52 -13.03 -34.22 -7.75
CA THR A 52 -12.20 -35.37 -8.04
C THR A 52 -12.11 -36.16 -6.75
N PRO A 53 -12.52 -37.44 -6.71
CA PRO A 53 -12.39 -38.24 -5.52
C PRO A 53 -10.92 -38.22 -5.09
N ASP A 54 -10.68 -37.68 -3.90
CA ASP A 54 -9.46 -37.88 -3.12
C ASP A 54 -8.13 -37.57 -3.83
N LEU A 55 -8.08 -36.47 -4.58
CA LEU A 55 -6.80 -35.79 -4.73
C LEU A 55 -6.59 -35.03 -3.43
N ILE A 56 -5.70 -35.54 -2.57
CA ILE A 56 -5.09 -34.77 -1.48
C ILE A 56 -4.73 -33.41 -2.09
N PRO A 57 -5.41 -32.31 -1.70
CA PRO A 57 -5.40 -31.11 -2.52
C PRO A 57 -4.01 -30.54 -2.78
N TRP A 58 -3.05 -30.83 -1.89
CA TRP A 58 -1.61 -30.62 -2.09
C TRP A 58 -0.84 -31.76 -1.42
N ASP A 59 -0.68 -32.90 -2.10
CA ASP A 59 0.38 -33.83 -1.73
C ASP A 59 1.73 -33.25 -2.16
N ASP A 60 2.18 -32.22 -1.44
CA ASP A 60 3.48 -31.57 -1.58
C ASP A 60 4.63 -32.56 -1.32
N THR A 61 4.32 -33.77 -0.82
CA THR A 61 5.28 -34.84 -0.60
C THR A 61 5.40 -35.82 -1.78
N ALA A 62 4.51 -35.78 -2.77
CA ALA A 62 4.55 -36.67 -3.95
C ALA A 62 5.38 -36.12 -5.12
N LEU A 63 5.69 -34.82 -5.13
CA LEU A 63 6.58 -34.23 -6.12
C LEU A 63 7.98 -34.13 -5.52
N PRO A 64 9.05 -34.44 -6.26
CA PRO A 64 10.39 -34.12 -5.80
C PRO A 64 10.42 -32.60 -5.58
N LEU A 65 10.50 -32.18 -4.31
CA LEU A 65 10.56 -30.80 -3.87
C LEU A 65 11.89 -30.18 -4.30
N PHE A 66 12.08 -30.03 -5.60
CA PHE A 66 13.00 -29.05 -6.12
C PHE A 66 12.43 -27.69 -5.70
N PRO A 67 13.26 -26.80 -5.13
CA PRO A 67 12.75 -25.50 -4.75
C PRO A 67 12.20 -24.83 -6.00
N LEU A 68 10.91 -24.50 -5.97
CA LEU A 68 10.18 -23.87 -7.10
C LEU A 68 10.84 -22.56 -7.52
N GLN A 69 11.61 -21.96 -6.63
CA GLN A 69 12.50 -20.85 -6.92
C GLN A 69 13.95 -21.28 -6.73
N PRO A 70 14.84 -20.95 -7.67
CA PRO A 70 16.27 -21.04 -7.46
C PRO A 70 16.66 -20.38 -6.13
N PRO A 71 17.65 -20.92 -5.39
CA PRO A 71 18.14 -20.28 -4.18
C PRO A 71 18.60 -18.87 -4.50
N ARG A 72 18.10 -17.89 -3.75
CA ARG A 72 18.52 -16.50 -3.94
C ARG A 72 20.03 -16.35 -3.74
N SER A 73 20.66 -15.62 -4.64
CA SER A 73 22.09 -15.37 -4.55
C SER A 73 22.39 -14.40 -3.40
N ALA A 74 23.61 -14.45 -2.86
CA ALA A 74 24.04 -13.49 -1.84
C ALA A 74 23.95 -12.03 -2.34
N ARG A 75 24.14 -11.82 -3.65
CA ARG A 75 24.04 -10.51 -4.31
C ARG A 75 22.60 -10.01 -4.34
N GLU A 76 21.65 -10.88 -4.66
CA GLU A 76 20.21 -10.56 -4.59
C GLU A 76 19.79 -10.15 -3.18
N LEU A 77 20.20 -10.94 -2.17
CA LEU A 77 19.90 -10.62 -0.78
C LEU A 77 20.52 -9.29 -0.34
N LEU A 78 21.73 -8.97 -0.80
CA LEU A 78 22.38 -7.70 -0.51
C LEU A 78 21.65 -6.53 -1.18
N THR A 79 21.24 -6.68 -2.44
CA THR A 79 20.43 -5.68 -3.16
C THR A 79 19.11 -5.41 -2.45
N ASP A 80 18.40 -6.47 -2.03
CA ASP A 80 17.15 -6.36 -1.28
C ASP A 80 17.36 -5.62 0.04
N HIS A 81 18.42 -5.97 0.78
CA HIS A 81 18.73 -5.37 2.07
C HIS A 81 19.11 -3.90 1.96
N VAL A 82 19.98 -3.54 1.00
CA VAL A 82 20.36 -2.15 0.77
C VAL A 82 19.14 -1.33 0.33
N THR A 83 18.32 -1.87 -0.57
CA THR A 83 17.07 -1.20 -1.00
C THR A 83 16.15 -0.95 0.19
N ALA A 84 15.94 -1.95 1.05
CA ALA A 84 15.13 -1.82 2.24
C ALA A 84 15.68 -0.74 3.20
N MET A 85 16.98 -0.75 3.49
CA MET A 85 17.62 0.27 4.34
C MET A 85 17.47 1.69 3.78
N VAL A 86 17.64 1.86 2.47
CA VAL A 86 17.47 3.16 1.80
C VAL A 86 16.02 3.62 1.87
N CYS A 87 15.05 2.72 1.64
CA CYS A 87 13.62 3.03 1.75
C CYS A 87 13.24 3.46 3.18
N CYS A 88 13.71 2.73 4.21
CA CYS A 88 13.50 3.12 5.60
C CYS A 88 14.09 4.51 5.89
N ALA A 89 15.35 4.74 5.52
CA ALA A 89 15.99 6.03 5.71
C ALA A 89 15.26 7.17 4.97
N ALA A 90 14.72 6.89 3.78
CA ALA A 90 13.98 7.88 3.00
C ALA A 90 12.66 8.27 3.66
N ILE A 91 11.93 7.29 4.20
CA ILE A 91 10.70 7.52 4.96
C ILE A 91 11.02 8.35 6.22
N ASP A 92 12.07 7.96 6.95
CA ASP A 92 12.42 8.58 8.24
C ASP A 92 12.99 10.01 8.11
N THR A 93 13.69 10.30 7.01
CA THR A 93 14.49 11.54 6.92
C THR A 93 14.09 12.47 5.78
N ALA A 94 13.42 11.96 4.75
CA ALA A 94 13.05 12.73 3.57
C ALA A 94 11.52 12.76 3.33
N GLY A 95 10.71 12.19 4.23
CA GLY A 95 9.26 12.15 4.08
C GLY A 95 8.80 11.36 2.86
N ALA A 96 9.60 10.37 2.44
CA ALA A 96 9.20 9.48 1.36
C ALA A 96 8.01 8.62 1.80
N ALA A 97 7.21 8.18 0.82
CA ALA A 97 6.05 7.32 1.05
C ALA A 97 6.21 5.98 0.33
N PRO A 98 5.76 4.87 0.93
CA PRO A 98 5.64 3.61 0.20
C PRO A 98 4.55 3.72 -0.87
N GLY A 99 4.78 3.09 -2.01
CA GLY A 99 3.85 2.96 -3.11
C GLY A 99 3.94 1.57 -3.75
N LEU A 100 3.02 1.29 -4.65
CA LEU A 100 2.97 0.04 -5.41
C LEU A 100 2.70 0.37 -6.88
N ASP A 101 3.61 -0.04 -7.75
CA ASP A 101 3.44 -0.04 -9.19
C ASP A 101 3.07 -1.48 -9.61
N TRP A 102 2.01 -1.65 -10.39
CA TRP A 102 1.58 -2.99 -10.81
C TRP A 102 2.54 -3.61 -11.83
N LEU A 103 3.32 -2.79 -12.55
CA LEU A 103 4.29 -3.27 -13.54
C LEU A 103 5.64 -3.56 -12.89
N ASP A 104 6.06 -2.70 -11.95
CA ASP A 104 7.40 -2.75 -11.37
C ASP A 104 7.43 -3.24 -9.91
N GLY A 105 6.26 -3.43 -9.28
CA GLY A 105 6.13 -3.84 -7.89
C GLY A 105 6.31 -2.69 -6.88
N PRO A 106 6.84 -2.95 -5.68
CA PRO A 106 7.02 -1.94 -4.64
C PRO A 106 7.79 -0.72 -5.14
N SER A 107 7.32 0.47 -4.79
CA SER A 107 7.87 1.74 -5.27
C SER A 107 8.08 2.71 -4.12
N LEU A 108 9.15 3.49 -4.19
CA LEU A 108 9.39 4.60 -3.26
C LEU A 108 8.93 5.91 -3.91
N LEU A 109 8.10 6.67 -3.22
CA LEU A 109 7.64 7.97 -3.65
C LEU A 109 8.39 9.06 -2.88
N ILE A 110 9.05 9.97 -3.60
CA ILE A 110 9.74 11.14 -3.03
C ILE A 110 9.03 12.37 -3.59
N ASN A 111 8.47 13.20 -2.72
CA ASN A 111 7.63 14.35 -3.11
C ASN A 111 6.43 13.96 -4.01
N GLY A 112 5.88 12.74 -3.83
CA GLY A 112 4.79 12.22 -4.64
C GLY A 112 5.20 11.65 -6.01
N GLU A 113 6.48 11.74 -6.37
CA GLU A 113 7.02 11.18 -7.61
C GLU A 113 7.79 9.88 -7.37
N ARG A 114 7.74 8.99 -8.34
CA ARG A 114 8.42 7.69 -8.26
C ARG A 114 9.94 7.84 -8.37
N ALA A 115 10.65 7.28 -7.40
CA ALA A 115 12.12 7.20 -7.37
C ALA A 115 12.66 6.04 -8.23
N ALA A 116 12.39 6.03 -9.54
CA ALA A 116 12.82 4.96 -10.46
C ALA A 116 14.35 4.81 -10.56
N ASP A 117 15.09 5.88 -10.24
CA ASP A 117 16.56 5.92 -10.30
C ASP A 117 17.27 5.11 -9.19
N LEU A 118 16.54 4.56 -8.22
CA LEU A 118 17.13 3.86 -7.07
C LEU A 118 17.78 2.53 -7.49
N THR A 119 17.04 1.67 -8.19
CA THR A 119 17.49 0.34 -8.62
C THR A 119 18.86 0.33 -9.31
N PRO A 120 19.11 1.12 -10.37
CA PRO A 120 20.41 1.11 -11.04
C PRO A 120 21.57 1.56 -10.14
N ARG A 121 21.32 2.39 -9.12
CA ARG A 121 22.36 2.87 -8.18
C ARG A 121 22.70 1.83 -7.12
N VAL A 122 21.69 1.09 -6.64
CA VAL A 122 21.91 -0.06 -5.74
C VAL A 122 22.68 -1.15 -6.48
N LEU A 123 22.33 -1.42 -7.74
CA LEU A 123 23.07 -2.39 -8.56
C LEU A 123 24.52 -1.96 -8.76
N SER A 124 24.82 -0.68 -9.04
CA SER A 124 26.23 -0.23 -9.14
C SER A 124 27.02 -0.44 -7.84
N LEU A 125 26.39 -0.23 -6.67
CA LEU A 125 27.03 -0.53 -5.39
C LEU A 125 27.26 -2.03 -5.19
N VAL A 126 26.27 -2.86 -5.49
CA VAL A 126 26.33 -4.30 -5.20
C VAL A 126 27.19 -5.01 -6.23
N GLU A 127 27.01 -4.74 -7.52
CA GLU A 127 27.70 -5.33 -8.67
C GLU A 127 29.13 -4.83 -8.81
N ASP A 128 29.32 -3.50 -8.88
CA ASP A 128 30.62 -2.89 -9.17
C ASP A 128 31.39 -2.48 -7.90
N GLY A 129 30.73 -2.52 -6.73
CA GLY A 129 31.31 -2.04 -5.49
C GLY A 129 31.43 -0.52 -5.40
N ASP A 130 30.78 0.23 -6.31
CA ASP A 130 30.87 1.69 -6.36
C ASP A 130 29.74 2.36 -5.55
N PRO A 131 30.03 2.97 -4.39
CA PRO A 131 29.01 3.66 -3.59
C PRO A 131 28.68 5.06 -4.11
N ALA A 132 29.48 5.64 -5.01
CA ALA A 132 29.36 7.05 -5.37
C ALA A 132 28.00 7.41 -6.01
N PRO A 133 27.44 6.63 -6.96
CA PRO A 133 26.15 6.95 -7.58
C PRO A 133 24.99 6.93 -6.57
N LEU A 134 25.03 6.01 -5.61
CA LEU A 134 24.02 5.89 -4.56
C LEU A 134 24.14 7.03 -3.55
N ARG A 135 25.35 7.32 -3.06
CA ARG A 135 25.59 8.42 -2.10
C ARG A 135 25.18 9.78 -2.68
N ALA A 136 25.54 10.06 -3.92
CA ALA A 136 25.17 11.31 -4.59
C ALA A 136 23.64 11.46 -4.68
N TRP A 137 22.93 10.37 -4.97
CA TRP A 137 21.47 10.38 -5.04
C TRP A 137 20.83 10.57 -3.66
N LEU A 138 21.30 9.89 -2.61
CA LEU A 138 20.79 10.08 -1.26
C LEU A 138 20.88 11.54 -0.81
N VAL A 139 22.04 12.18 -1.03
CA VAL A 139 22.24 13.59 -0.70
C VAL A 139 21.31 14.49 -1.51
N LYS A 140 21.18 14.26 -2.82
CA LYS A 140 20.28 15.03 -3.70
C LYS A 140 18.81 14.91 -3.26
N SER A 141 18.41 13.72 -2.83
CA SER A 141 17.05 13.41 -2.37
C SER A 141 16.80 13.82 -0.92
N GLY A 142 17.80 14.40 -0.23
CA GLY A 142 17.69 14.80 1.18
C GLY A 142 17.66 13.65 2.17
N ILE A 143 17.92 12.42 1.72
CA ILE A 143 17.93 11.21 2.54
C ILE A 143 19.23 11.19 3.33
N ARG A 144 19.12 11.10 4.67
CA ARG A 144 20.28 11.10 5.57
C ARG A 144 20.44 9.72 6.21
N PRO A 145 21.23 8.82 5.59
CA PRO A 145 21.49 7.50 6.19
C PRO A 145 22.25 7.59 7.53
N GLU A 146 22.91 8.74 7.78
CA GLU A 146 23.78 8.95 8.95
C GLU A 146 23.02 9.43 10.20
N LYS A 147 21.71 9.68 10.10
CA LYS A 147 20.91 10.16 11.24
C LYS A 147 20.45 8.94 12.07
N PRO A 148 20.76 8.87 13.38
CA PRO A 148 20.39 7.72 14.19
C PRO A 148 18.86 7.58 14.27
N VAL A 149 18.36 6.41 13.86
CA VAL A 149 16.96 6.00 14.02
C VAL A 149 16.66 5.92 15.52
N ARG A 150 15.72 6.72 16.02
CA ARG A 150 15.23 6.56 17.40
C ARG A 150 14.19 5.45 17.40
N LEU A 151 14.59 4.26 17.81
CA LEU A 151 13.66 3.19 18.16
C LEU A 151 12.94 3.62 19.45
N VAL A 152 11.61 3.73 19.38
CA VAL A 152 10.73 4.02 20.53
C VAL A 152 10.20 2.73 21.13
#